data_AF-A0A3M1DVM0-F1
#
_entry.id   AF-A0A3M1DVM0-F1
#
_cell.length_a   1.000
_cell.length_b   1.000
_cell.length_c   1.000
_cell.angle_alpha   90.00
_cell.angle_beta   90.00
_cell.angle_gamma   90.00
#
_symmetry.space_group_name_H-M   'P 1'
#
loop_
_entity.id
_entity.type
_entity.pdbx_description
1 polymer ?
#
loop_
_entity_poly.entity_id
_entity_poly.type
_entity_poly.pdbx_seq_one_letter_code
_entity_poly.pdbx_strand_id
1 'polypeptide(L)'
;MTDVPDKIDSPWPGWMLRHRMLLVVTAHALLFAGALLAAFLLAYNFRFRHLRGDNLVHAWFPELYLPLLAIALPAKLVVFHATGQYRRSWRYVGLRDLFGVISASLIGTFVVLCVYFVVENLWLHLTGYPLIDRGPSPYLRQSSVFALDLAATVAAVSGARILVRFYYEDLQPRLSGESLPVLVVGAGDAGEAVVRELFRSRRERYECVGILDDDVPELHGQIHGVEVIGRTDRIREVCEERQVREVLIAIPQASPRFIRTLVERCEGLGVLFRTVPTVTDVIEGRVRVSTLREVDIADLLGREP
;
A
#
# COMPACT_ATOMS: atom_id res chain seq x y z
N MET A 1 -21.80 -30.44 2.55
CA MET A 1 -21.49 -29.46 1.48
C MET A 1 -21.15 -28.18 2.21
N THR A 2 -19.87 -28.05 2.53
CA THR A 2 -19.32 -27.17 3.57
C THR A 2 -19.25 -25.74 3.09
N ASP A 3 -19.94 -24.85 3.82
CA ASP A 3 -19.72 -23.41 3.79
C ASP A 3 -18.27 -23.12 4.21
N VAL A 4 -17.47 -22.65 3.27
CA VAL A 4 -16.20 -22.00 3.55
C VAL A 4 -16.46 -20.50 3.47
N PRO A 5 -16.45 -19.74 4.58
CA PRO A 5 -16.48 -18.30 4.49
C PRO A 5 -15.08 -17.84 4.07
N ASP A 6 -14.88 -17.71 2.77
CA ASP A 6 -13.71 -17.04 2.18
C ASP A 6 -13.89 -15.52 2.36
N LYS A 7 -13.93 -15.08 3.62
CA LYS A 7 -13.97 -13.66 3.98
C LYS A 7 -12.52 -13.23 4.19
N ILE A 8 -11.87 -12.89 3.07
CA ILE A 8 -10.68 -12.05 3.10
C ILE A 8 -11.12 -10.76 3.79
N ASP A 9 -10.76 -10.61 5.07
CA ASP A 9 -11.10 -9.45 5.87
C ASP A 9 -10.55 -8.19 5.19
N SER A 10 -11.43 -7.50 4.49
CA SER A 10 -11.10 -6.25 3.85
C SER A 10 -10.91 -5.21 4.95
N PRO A 11 -9.79 -4.47 4.99
CA PRO A 11 -9.56 -3.43 6.00
C PRO A 11 -10.51 -2.23 5.85
N TRP A 12 -11.45 -2.30 4.91
CA TRP A 12 -12.42 -1.25 4.62
C TRP A 12 -13.80 -1.65 5.15
N PRO A 13 -14.48 -0.75 5.88
CA PRO A 13 -15.90 -0.90 6.22
C PRO A 13 -16.75 -1.28 4.98
N GLY A 14 -17.73 -2.17 5.14
CA GLY A 14 -18.53 -2.69 4.01
C GLY A 14 -19.22 -1.61 3.16
N TRP A 15 -19.52 -0.44 3.74
CA TRP A 15 -20.06 0.70 3.00
C TRP A 15 -19.03 1.36 2.07
N MET A 16 -17.74 1.35 2.43
CA MET A 16 -16.65 1.87 1.60
C MET A 16 -16.38 0.96 0.41
N LEU A 17 -16.56 -0.35 0.55
CA LEU A 17 -16.47 -1.29 -0.57
C LEU A 17 -17.61 -1.07 -1.57
N ARG A 18 -18.83 -0.83 -1.09
CA ARG A 18 -20.00 -0.55 -1.93
C ARG A 18 -19.88 0.75 -2.72
N HIS A 19 -19.24 1.77 -2.14
CA HIS A 19 -19.06 3.09 -2.76
C HIS A 19 -17.61 3.37 -3.18
N ARG A 20 -16.77 2.33 -3.28
CA ARG A 20 -15.32 2.47 -3.53
C ARG A 20 -15.04 3.29 -4.77
N MET A 21 -15.76 3.03 -5.85
CA MET A 21 -15.57 3.75 -7.11
C MET A 21 -15.90 5.23 -6.96
N LEU A 22 -16.99 5.58 -6.27
CA LEU A 22 -17.38 6.96 -6.02
C LEU A 22 -16.33 7.68 -5.18
N LEU A 23 -15.88 7.07 -4.08
CA LEU A 23 -14.83 7.64 -3.23
C LEU A 23 -13.53 7.90 -4.01
N VAL A 24 -13.11 6.95 -4.84
CA VAL A 24 -11.91 7.09 -5.67
C VAL A 24 -12.08 8.21 -6.71
N VAL A 25 -13.22 8.29 -7.39
CA VAL A 25 -13.49 9.34 -8.38
C VAL A 25 -13.53 10.72 -7.70
N THR A 26 -14.21 10.85 -6.56
CA THR A 26 -14.25 12.09 -5.78
C THR A 26 -12.86 12.50 -5.31
N ALA A 27 -12.05 11.57 -4.80
CA ALA A 27 -10.68 11.85 -4.39
C ALA A 27 -9.83 12.37 -5.56
N HIS A 28 -9.92 11.75 -6.75
CA HIS A 28 -9.21 12.27 -7.93
C HIS A 28 -9.73 13.63 -8.38
N ALA A 29 -11.05 13.87 -8.32
CA ALA A 29 -11.62 15.16 -8.67
C ALA A 29 -11.06 16.28 -7.77
N LEU A 30 -10.99 16.04 -6.45
CA LEU A 30 -10.39 16.98 -5.50
C LEU A 30 -8.89 17.19 -5.76
N LEU A 31 -8.14 16.11 -6.04
CA LEU A 31 -6.72 16.21 -6.38
C LEU A 31 -6.48 17.01 -7.66
N PHE A 32 -7.30 16.82 -8.70
CA PHE A 32 -7.19 17.57 -9.95
C PHE A 32 -7.55 19.04 -9.79
N ALA A 33 -8.62 19.34 -9.05
CA ALA A 33 -9.02 20.71 -8.76
C ALA A 33 -7.96 21.45 -7.92
N GLY A 34 -7.40 20.76 -6.93
CA GLY A 34 -6.32 21.26 -6.07
C GLY A 34 -5.00 21.44 -6.82
N ALA A 35 -4.63 20.50 -7.69
CA ALA A 35 -3.43 20.60 -8.53
C ALA A 35 -3.50 21.80 -9.49
N LEU A 36 -4.65 22.00 -10.14
CA LEU A 36 -4.86 23.15 -11.01
C LEU A 36 -4.81 24.45 -10.20
N LEU A 37 -5.45 24.49 -9.03
CA LEU A 37 -5.41 25.67 -8.14
C LEU A 37 -3.96 25.98 -7.71
N ALA A 38 -3.19 24.97 -7.33
CA ALA A 38 -1.77 25.12 -6.98
C ALA A 38 -0.95 25.66 -8.16
N ALA A 39 -1.24 25.22 -9.38
CA ALA A 39 -0.60 25.73 -10.59
C ALA A 39 -0.90 27.22 -10.81
N PHE A 40 -2.15 27.67 -10.61
CA PHE A 40 -2.50 29.09 -10.65
C PHE A 40 -1.83 29.89 -9.52
N LEU A 41 -1.87 29.38 -8.29
CA LEU A 41 -1.22 30.06 -7.16
C LEU A 41 0.27 30.25 -7.43
N LEU A 42 0.97 29.21 -7.90
CA LEU A 42 2.39 29.30 -8.18
C LEU A 42 2.69 30.18 -9.40
N ALA A 43 1.92 30.04 -10.48
CA ALA A 43 2.06 30.86 -11.68
C ALA A 43 1.85 32.35 -11.36
N TYR A 44 0.90 32.71 -10.50
CA TYR A 44 0.59 34.09 -10.12
C TYR A 44 1.25 34.54 -8.81
N ASN A 45 2.23 33.78 -8.30
CA ASN A 45 2.98 34.07 -7.07
C ASN A 45 2.06 34.38 -5.87
N PHE A 46 1.01 33.57 -5.69
CA PHE A 46 -0.03 33.65 -4.66
C PHE A 46 -0.83 34.97 -4.62
N ARG A 47 -0.74 35.80 -5.68
CA ARG A 47 -1.48 37.07 -5.76
C ARG A 47 -2.81 36.85 -6.45
N PHE A 48 -3.91 36.87 -5.69
CA PHE A 48 -5.28 36.67 -6.19
C PHE A 48 -5.80 37.79 -7.11
N ARG A 49 -5.24 38.99 -6.99
CA ARG A 49 -5.63 40.18 -7.75
C ARG A 49 -4.39 40.85 -8.32
N HIS A 50 -4.42 41.16 -9.60
CA HIS A 50 -3.42 42.02 -10.21
C HIS A 50 -3.96 43.45 -10.28
N LEU A 51 -3.38 44.34 -9.46
CA LEU A 51 -3.66 45.77 -9.48
C LEU A 51 -2.65 46.44 -10.43
N ARG A 52 -3.13 47.22 -11.40
CA ARG A 52 -2.29 48.12 -12.21
C ARG A 52 -2.78 49.56 -11.93
N GLY A 53 -2.14 50.24 -10.98
CA GLY A 53 -2.66 51.49 -10.42
C GLY A 53 -3.88 51.26 -9.51
N ASP A 54 -4.83 52.20 -9.51
CA ASP A 54 -6.07 52.14 -8.70
C ASP A 54 -7.16 51.22 -9.27
N ASN A 55 -6.96 50.66 -10.47
CA ASN A 55 -7.91 49.76 -11.11
C ASN A 55 -7.53 48.29 -10.90
N LEU A 56 -8.52 47.50 -10.45
CA LEU A 56 -8.48 46.03 -10.47
C LEU A 56 -8.50 45.57 -11.93
N VAL A 57 -7.39 45.02 -12.42
CA VAL A 57 -7.26 44.71 -13.84
C VAL A 57 -7.69 43.28 -14.14
N HIS A 58 -7.38 42.27 -13.32
CA HIS A 58 -7.89 40.90 -13.50
C HIS A 58 -7.92 40.10 -12.20
N ALA A 59 -9.01 39.37 -11.97
CA ALA A 59 -9.09 38.33 -10.95
C ALA A 59 -8.99 36.95 -11.63
N TRP A 60 -7.81 36.34 -11.60
CA TRP A 60 -7.58 35.05 -12.28
C TRP A 60 -8.45 33.91 -11.75
N PHE A 61 -8.96 34.01 -10.51
CA PHE A 61 -9.77 32.95 -9.93
C PHE A 61 -11.12 32.78 -10.67
N PRO A 62 -12.01 33.79 -10.73
CA PRO A 62 -13.25 33.67 -11.50
C PRO A 62 -13.03 33.67 -13.01
N GLU A 63 -12.07 34.44 -13.51
CA GLU A 63 -11.92 34.68 -14.96
C GLU A 63 -11.12 33.58 -15.68
N LEU A 64 -10.19 32.91 -15.00
CA LEU A 64 -9.29 31.92 -15.62
C LEU A 64 -9.41 30.53 -14.98
N TYR A 65 -9.40 30.43 -13.66
CA TYR A 65 -9.42 29.15 -12.97
C TYR A 65 -10.76 28.44 -13.12
N LEU A 66 -11.91 29.11 -12.92
CA LEU A 66 -13.22 28.46 -13.04
C LEU A 66 -13.50 27.93 -14.46
N PRO A 67 -13.30 28.69 -15.55
CA PRO A 67 -13.49 28.18 -16.91
C PRO A 67 -12.53 27.02 -17.23
N LEU A 68 -11.26 27.14 -16.84
CA LEU A 68 -10.27 26.10 -17.10
C LEU A 68 -10.55 24.84 -16.27
N LEU A 69 -11.02 24.98 -15.02
CA LEU A 69 -11.45 23.86 -14.20
C LEU A 69 -12.63 23.12 -14.82
N ALA A 70 -13.61 23.86 -15.36
CA ALA A 70 -14.77 23.29 -16.03
C ALA A 70 -14.40 22.45 -17.27
N ILE A 71 -13.28 22.76 -17.92
CA ILE A 71 -12.73 21.97 -19.04
C ILE A 71 -11.82 20.85 -18.52
N ALA A 72 -10.89 21.17 -17.62
CA ALA A 72 -9.81 20.27 -17.22
C ALA A 72 -10.30 19.12 -16.35
N LEU A 73 -11.23 19.37 -15.44
CA LEU A 73 -11.75 18.35 -14.52
C LEU A 73 -12.42 17.19 -15.26
N PRO A 74 -13.43 17.40 -16.13
CA PRO A 74 -14.05 16.29 -16.85
C PRO A 74 -13.07 15.58 -17.80
N ALA A 75 -12.23 16.33 -18.51
CA ALA A 75 -11.22 15.75 -19.40
C ALA A 75 -10.25 14.82 -18.66
N LYS A 76 -9.68 15.26 -17.54
CA LYS A 76 -8.79 14.43 -16.72
C LYS A 76 -9.51 13.23 -16.12
N LEU A 77 -10.75 13.39 -15.65
CA LEU A 77 -11.55 12.27 -15.12
C LEU A 77 -11.78 11.18 -16.18
N VAL A 78 -12.13 11.58 -17.40
CA VAL A 78 -12.31 10.64 -18.54
C VAL A 78 -10.99 9.94 -18.89
N VAL A 79 -9.88 10.68 -18.99
CA VAL A 79 -8.57 10.09 -19.31
C VAL A 79 -8.09 9.13 -18.22
N PHE A 80 -8.22 9.48 -16.95
CA PHE A 80 -7.81 8.60 -15.84
C PHE A 80 -8.72 7.38 -15.72
N HIS A 81 -10.00 7.50 -16.09
CA HIS A 81 -10.89 6.36 -16.24
C HIS A 81 -10.44 5.43 -17.36
N ALA A 82 -10.21 5.98 -18.57
CA ALA A 82 -9.83 5.23 -19.76
C ALA A 82 -8.47 4.53 -19.62
N THR A 83 -7.52 5.16 -18.92
CA THR A 83 -6.20 4.58 -18.61
C THR A 83 -6.21 3.64 -17.40
N GLY A 84 -7.38 3.39 -16.80
CA GLY A 84 -7.56 2.41 -15.73
C GLY A 84 -7.00 2.82 -14.36
N GLN A 85 -6.71 4.11 -14.13
CA GLN A 85 -6.09 4.58 -12.89
C GLN A 85 -6.99 4.40 -11.65
N TYR A 86 -8.30 4.26 -11.84
CA TYR A 86 -9.26 4.05 -10.73
C TYR A 86 -9.38 2.60 -10.27
N ARG A 87 -8.97 1.64 -11.11
CA ARG A 87 -9.08 0.21 -10.79
C ARG A 87 -7.83 -0.30 -10.08
N ARG A 88 -6.69 0.38 -10.23
CA ARG A 88 -5.42 0.00 -9.59
C ARG A 88 -5.50 0.15 -8.07
N SER A 89 -5.00 -0.85 -7.35
CA SER A 89 -4.93 -0.82 -5.89
C SER A 89 -3.84 0.16 -5.44
N TRP A 90 -4.22 1.16 -4.66
CA TRP A 90 -3.29 2.17 -4.12
C TRP A 90 -2.35 1.59 -3.04
N ARG A 91 -2.54 0.33 -2.64
CA ARG A 91 -1.68 -0.39 -1.69
C ARG A 91 -0.41 -0.95 -2.34
N TYR A 92 -0.43 -1.30 -3.62
CA TYR A 92 0.68 -1.96 -4.31
C TYR A 92 1.34 -1.04 -5.36
N VAL A 93 1.79 0.13 -4.91
CA VAL A 93 2.38 1.17 -5.77
C VAL A 93 3.86 0.84 -5.99
N GLY A 94 4.21 0.46 -7.22
CA GLY A 94 5.58 0.27 -7.68
C GLY A 94 6.00 1.27 -8.76
N LEU A 95 7.24 1.16 -9.26
CA LEU A 95 7.76 2.05 -10.32
C LEU A 95 6.89 2.06 -11.59
N ARG A 96 6.31 0.90 -11.96
CA ARG A 96 5.38 0.80 -13.11
C ARG A 96 4.10 1.63 -12.92
N ASP A 97 3.68 1.83 -11.68
CA ASP A 97 2.49 2.63 -11.40
C ASP A 97 2.77 4.12 -11.58
N LEU A 98 3.96 4.59 -11.18
CA LEU A 98 4.43 5.95 -11.42
C LEU A 98 4.46 6.28 -12.92
N PHE A 99 5.01 5.39 -13.75
CA PHE A 99 4.96 5.55 -15.21
C PHE A 99 3.53 5.63 -15.74
N GLY A 100 2.62 4.82 -15.19
CA GLY A 100 1.20 4.90 -15.52
C GLY A 100 0.55 6.25 -15.19
N VAL A 101 0.87 6.82 -14.03
CA VAL A 101 0.37 8.15 -13.63
C VAL A 101 0.96 9.25 -14.54
N ILE A 102 2.25 9.18 -14.84
CA ILE A 102 2.91 10.14 -15.74
C ILE A 102 2.28 10.08 -17.13
N SER A 103 2.16 8.89 -17.73
CA SER A 103 1.53 8.73 -19.05
C SER A 103 0.09 9.21 -19.06
N ALA A 104 -0.72 8.85 -18.04
CA ALA A 104 -2.10 9.33 -17.94
C ALA A 104 -2.19 10.85 -17.78
N SER A 105 -1.26 11.47 -17.04
CA SER A 105 -1.21 12.92 -16.84
C SER A 105 -0.77 13.65 -18.11
N LEU A 106 0.18 13.09 -18.88
CA LEU A 106 0.59 13.62 -20.18
C LEU A 106 -0.56 13.59 -21.19
N ILE A 107 -1.23 12.43 -21.34
CA ILE A 107 -2.41 12.28 -22.19
C ILE A 107 -3.51 13.24 -21.72
N GLY A 108 -3.74 13.32 -20.41
CA GLY A 108 -4.72 14.23 -19.81
C GLY A 108 -4.44 15.68 -20.16
N THR A 109 -3.20 16.14 -19.97
CA THR A 109 -2.78 17.52 -20.30
C THR A 109 -2.94 17.81 -21.78
N PHE A 110 -2.58 16.87 -22.65
CA PHE A 110 -2.77 17.01 -24.10
C PHE A 110 -4.25 17.15 -24.47
N VAL A 111 -5.12 16.30 -23.92
CA VAL A 111 -6.58 16.39 -24.15
C VAL A 111 -7.14 17.71 -23.63
N VAL A 112 -6.72 18.16 -22.44
CA VAL A 112 -7.13 19.45 -21.89
C VAL A 112 -6.75 20.59 -22.82
N LEU A 113 -5.51 20.60 -23.34
CA LEU A 113 -5.06 21.60 -24.31
C LEU A 113 -5.89 21.57 -25.59
N CYS A 114 -6.13 20.40 -26.18
CA CYS A 114 -6.95 20.26 -27.38
C CYS A 114 -8.37 20.80 -27.15
N VAL A 115 -9.04 20.39 -26.06
CA VAL A 115 -10.39 20.84 -25.75
C VAL A 115 -10.40 22.34 -25.48
N TYR A 116 -9.42 22.86 -24.74
CA TYR A 116 -9.27 24.29 -24.49
C TYR A 116 -9.18 25.10 -25.79
N PHE A 117 -8.28 24.72 -26.71
CA PHE A 117 -8.12 25.43 -27.99
C PHE A 117 -9.38 25.34 -28.85
N VAL A 118 -10.05 24.19 -28.90
CA VAL A 118 -11.30 24.03 -29.66
C VAL A 118 -12.41 24.91 -29.09
N VAL A 119 -12.60 24.89 -27.76
CA VAL A 119 -13.63 25.69 -27.08
C VAL A 119 -13.36 27.19 -27.23
N GLU A 120 -12.12 27.61 -27.04
CA GLU A 120 -11.70 29.00 -27.23
C GLU A 120 -11.95 29.48 -28.67
N ASN A 121 -11.57 28.68 -29.67
CA ASN A 121 -11.71 29.06 -31.07
C ASN A 121 -13.18 29.14 -31.49
N LEU A 122 -13.99 28.17 -31.05
CA LEU A 122 -15.43 28.16 -31.28
C LEU A 122 -16.11 29.36 -30.61
N TRP A 123 -15.75 29.66 -29.36
CA TRP A 123 -16.30 30.80 -28.63
C TRP A 123 -15.98 32.13 -29.31
N LEU A 124 -14.73 32.31 -29.73
CA LEU A 124 -14.30 33.49 -30.46
C LEU A 124 -15.06 33.65 -31.78
N HIS A 125 -15.27 32.55 -32.51
CA HIS A 125 -16.03 32.57 -33.76
C HIS A 125 -17.51 32.93 -33.56
N LEU A 126 -18.14 32.42 -32.49
CA LEU A 126 -19.56 32.64 -32.22
C LEU A 126 -19.86 34.01 -31.61
N THR A 127 -18.96 34.52 -30.76
CA THR A 127 -19.23 35.69 -29.92
C THR A 127 -18.42 36.93 -30.34
N GLY A 128 -17.35 36.74 -31.12
CA GLY A 128 -16.45 37.81 -31.53
C GLY A 128 -15.48 38.27 -30.44
N TYR A 129 -15.53 37.71 -29.23
CA TYR A 129 -14.61 37.99 -28.12
C TYR A 129 -13.98 36.70 -27.59
N PRO A 130 -12.75 36.73 -27.04
CA PRO A 130 -12.12 35.53 -26.49
C PRO A 130 -12.87 35.05 -25.23
N LEU A 131 -12.97 33.74 -25.05
CA LEU A 131 -13.58 33.16 -23.83
C LEU A 131 -12.75 33.54 -22.60
N ILE A 132 -11.43 33.53 -22.77
CA ILE A 132 -10.46 33.95 -21.76
C ILE A 132 -9.75 35.20 -22.26
N ASP A 133 -10.06 36.34 -21.65
CA ASP A 133 -9.34 37.59 -21.92
C ASP A 133 -7.89 37.43 -21.44
N ARG A 134 -6.95 37.49 -22.40
CA ARG A 134 -5.51 37.37 -22.15
C ARG A 134 -4.85 38.74 -21.90
N GLY A 135 -5.63 39.83 -21.93
CA GLY A 135 -5.13 41.18 -21.77
C GLY A 135 -4.01 41.54 -22.77
N PRO A 136 -3.46 42.75 -22.68
CA PRO A 136 -2.41 43.23 -23.58
C PRO A 136 -0.99 42.75 -23.22
N SER A 137 -0.84 41.83 -22.25
CA SER A 137 0.49 41.38 -21.82
C SER A 137 0.93 40.15 -22.61
N PRO A 138 1.97 40.26 -23.47
CA PRO A 138 2.51 39.11 -24.22
C PRO A 138 3.18 38.04 -23.33
N TYR A 139 3.18 38.23 -22.00
CA TYR A 139 3.82 37.37 -21.01
C TYR A 139 2.86 36.73 -20.03
N LEU A 140 1.55 36.71 -20.31
CA LEU A 140 0.63 35.99 -19.44
C LEU A 140 1.11 34.54 -19.28
N ARG A 141 1.42 34.20 -18.03
CA ARG A 141 1.97 32.93 -17.54
C ARG A 141 1.06 31.72 -17.77
N GLN A 142 0.08 31.81 -18.66
CA GLN A 142 -0.88 30.76 -18.97
C GLN A 142 -0.19 29.50 -19.50
N SER A 143 0.84 29.62 -20.34
CA SER A 143 1.62 28.46 -20.80
C SER A 143 2.32 27.74 -19.65
N SER A 144 2.75 28.48 -18.61
CA SER A 144 3.33 27.87 -17.42
C SER A 144 2.28 27.19 -16.54
N VAL A 145 1.00 27.63 -16.56
CA VAL A 145 -0.08 26.99 -15.79
C VAL A 145 -0.27 25.54 -16.23
N PHE A 146 -0.26 25.23 -17.52
CA PHE A 146 -0.40 23.83 -17.99
C PHE A 146 0.79 22.96 -17.57
N ALA A 147 2.01 23.46 -17.66
CA ALA A 147 3.20 22.73 -17.22
C ALA A 147 3.22 22.51 -15.71
N LEU A 148 2.84 23.53 -14.94
CA LEU A 148 2.71 23.46 -13.48
C LEU A 148 1.56 22.54 -13.05
N ASP A 149 0.45 22.55 -13.78
CA ASP A 149 -0.70 21.66 -13.53
C ASP A 149 -0.36 20.19 -13.81
N LEU A 150 0.40 19.91 -14.87
CA LEU A 150 0.96 18.58 -15.14
C LEU A 150 1.83 18.11 -13.97
N ALA A 151 2.81 18.93 -13.58
CA ALA A 151 3.72 18.62 -12.47
C ALA A 151 2.96 18.43 -11.15
N ALA A 152 2.03 19.33 -10.83
CA ALA A 152 1.19 19.26 -9.65
C ALA A 152 0.26 18.05 -9.66
N THR A 153 -0.29 17.65 -10.81
CA THR A 153 -1.15 16.47 -10.95
C THR A 153 -0.34 15.19 -10.67
N VAL A 154 0.84 15.06 -11.28
CA VAL A 154 1.72 13.91 -11.05
C VAL A 154 2.13 13.86 -9.58
N ALA A 155 2.56 14.98 -8.99
CA ALA A 155 2.96 15.07 -7.60
C ALA A 155 1.79 14.77 -6.63
N ALA A 156 0.61 15.34 -6.86
CA ALA A 156 -0.54 15.17 -5.98
C ALA A 156 -1.09 13.73 -6.03
N VAL A 157 -1.23 13.13 -7.21
CA VAL A 157 -1.73 11.75 -7.35
C VAL A 157 -0.70 10.75 -6.82
N SER A 158 0.57 10.91 -7.19
CA SER A 158 1.63 10.01 -6.71
C SER A 158 1.84 10.16 -5.21
N GLY A 159 1.83 11.39 -4.70
CA GLY A 159 1.92 11.71 -3.27
C GLY A 159 0.76 11.13 -2.48
N ALA A 160 -0.48 11.28 -2.96
CA ALA A 160 -1.65 10.68 -2.30
C ALA A 160 -1.57 9.15 -2.26
N ARG A 161 -1.11 8.51 -3.35
CA ARG A 161 -0.87 7.05 -3.39
C ARG A 161 0.20 6.62 -2.41
N ILE A 162 1.31 7.36 -2.35
CA ILE A 162 2.41 7.11 -1.41
C ILE A 162 1.94 7.30 0.04
N LEU A 163 1.16 8.34 0.34
CA LEU A 163 0.60 8.57 1.67
C LEU A 163 -0.37 7.47 2.09
N VAL A 164 -1.27 7.04 1.20
CA VAL A 164 -2.16 5.90 1.44
C VAL A 164 -1.32 4.63 1.67
N ARG A 165 -0.30 4.39 0.85
CA ARG A 165 0.63 3.28 1.04
C ARG A 165 1.30 3.33 2.41
N PHE A 166 1.89 4.46 2.80
CA PHE A 166 2.51 4.64 4.11
C PHE A 166 1.52 4.45 5.26
N TYR A 167 0.29 4.96 5.12
CA TYR A 167 -0.74 4.78 6.13
C TYR A 167 -1.09 3.29 6.34
N TYR A 168 -1.24 2.53 5.26
CA TYR A 168 -1.59 1.10 5.31
C TYR A 168 -0.40 0.18 5.61
N GLU A 169 0.80 0.50 5.14
CA GLU A 169 2.00 -0.33 5.33
C GLU A 169 2.72 -0.04 6.65
N ASP A 170 2.76 1.21 7.13
CA ASP A 170 3.58 1.59 8.30
C ASP A 170 2.76 2.03 9.52
N LEU A 171 1.59 2.66 9.35
CA LEU A 171 0.79 3.14 10.49
C LEU A 171 -0.28 2.14 10.95
N GLN A 172 -1.03 1.52 10.04
CA GLN A 172 -2.12 0.62 10.44
C GLN A 172 -1.66 -0.58 11.27
N PRO A 173 -0.58 -1.31 10.93
CA PRO A 173 -0.11 -2.44 11.74
C PRO A 173 0.40 -2.02 13.13
N ARG A 174 0.96 -0.81 13.24
CA ARG A 174 1.46 -0.26 14.51
C ARG A 174 0.33 0.22 15.43
N LEU A 175 -0.77 0.70 14.84
CA LEU A 175 -1.93 1.22 15.57
C LEU A 175 -2.93 0.11 15.94
N SER A 176 -3.00 -1.00 15.19
CA SER A 176 -3.88 -2.13 15.53
C SER A 176 -3.31 -3.03 16.64
N GLY A 177 -2.02 -2.94 16.96
CA GLY A 177 -1.38 -3.81 17.97
C GLY A 177 -1.30 -5.28 17.56
N GLU A 178 -1.52 -5.59 16.28
CA GLU A 178 -1.69 -6.95 15.74
C GLU A 178 -0.38 -7.57 15.25
N SER A 179 0.71 -7.33 15.96
CA SER A 179 1.88 -8.18 15.79
C SER A 179 1.53 -9.55 16.38
N LEU A 180 1.49 -10.61 15.58
CA LEU A 180 1.31 -11.98 16.07
C LEU A 180 2.64 -12.42 16.67
N PRO A 181 2.74 -12.59 18.01
CA PRO A 181 4.00 -12.99 18.65
C PRO A 181 4.24 -14.46 18.33
N VAL A 182 5.37 -14.73 17.71
CA VAL A 182 5.70 -16.04 17.15
C VAL A 182 7.04 -16.53 17.66
N LEU A 183 7.05 -17.80 18.03
CA LEU A 183 8.23 -18.49 18.51
C LEU A 183 8.71 -19.47 17.44
N VAL A 184 9.99 -19.44 17.11
CA VAL A 184 10.58 -20.39 16.15
C VAL A 184 11.28 -21.51 16.92
N VAL A 185 11.02 -22.75 16.55
CA VAL A 185 11.70 -23.93 17.11
C VAL A 185 12.62 -24.51 16.04
N GLY A 186 13.92 -24.51 16.32
CA GLY A 186 15.01 -24.83 15.40
C GLY A 186 15.73 -23.57 14.90
N ALA A 187 17.04 -23.49 15.15
CA ALA A 187 17.98 -22.44 14.77
C ALA A 187 18.93 -22.87 13.63
N GLY A 188 18.73 -24.06 13.05
CA GLY A 188 19.44 -24.49 11.84
C GLY A 188 19.01 -23.74 10.57
N ASP A 189 19.42 -24.22 9.39
CA ASP A 189 19.16 -23.56 8.10
C ASP A 189 17.68 -23.27 7.83
N ALA A 190 16.79 -24.20 8.21
CA ALA A 190 15.35 -24.00 8.08
C ALA A 190 14.83 -22.90 9.02
N GLY A 191 15.36 -22.84 10.25
CA GLY A 191 15.07 -21.78 11.23
C GLY A 191 15.52 -20.41 10.74
N GLU A 192 16.76 -20.31 10.24
CA GLU A 192 17.29 -19.11 9.63
C GLU A 192 16.44 -18.67 8.42
N ALA A 193 16.01 -19.60 7.58
CA ALA A 193 15.15 -19.30 6.44
C ALA A 193 13.77 -18.79 6.85
N VAL A 194 13.15 -19.41 7.87
CA VAL A 194 11.87 -18.95 8.44
C VAL A 194 12.03 -17.56 9.04
N VAL A 195 13.04 -17.33 9.89
CA VAL A 195 13.29 -16.03 10.51
C VAL A 195 13.52 -14.98 9.41
N ARG A 196 14.38 -15.24 8.43
CA ARG A 196 14.60 -14.33 7.30
C ARG A 196 13.30 -14.01 6.56
N GLU A 197 12.43 -14.99 6.35
CA GLU A 197 11.13 -14.76 5.70
C GLU A 197 10.18 -13.97 6.61
N LEU A 198 10.18 -14.19 7.92
CA LEU A 198 9.47 -13.34 8.89
C LEU A 198 9.98 -11.88 8.81
N PHE A 199 11.29 -11.67 8.67
CA PHE A 199 11.88 -10.35 8.46
C PHE A 199 11.55 -9.72 7.11
N ARG A 200 11.41 -10.51 6.04
CA ARG A 200 10.97 -10.02 4.74
C ARG A 200 9.46 -9.70 4.73
N SER A 201 8.69 -10.47 5.49
CA SER A 201 7.24 -10.32 5.65
C SER A 201 6.84 -9.42 6.82
N ARG A 202 7.82 -8.80 7.53
CA ARG A 202 7.67 -7.84 8.64
C ARG A 202 6.74 -6.65 8.38
N ARG A 203 6.19 -6.54 7.20
CA ARG A 203 5.24 -5.48 6.91
C ARG A 203 3.87 -5.68 7.52
N GLU A 204 3.39 -6.89 7.85
CA GLU A 204 1.94 -6.97 8.18
C GLU A 204 1.44 -7.94 9.26
N ARG A 205 2.16 -8.97 9.77
CA ARG A 205 1.52 -9.91 10.73
C ARG A 205 2.36 -10.56 11.82
N TYR A 206 3.67 -10.71 11.70
CA TYR A 206 4.44 -11.62 12.56
C TYR A 206 5.60 -10.92 13.27
N GLU A 207 5.76 -11.18 14.57
CA GLU A 207 6.92 -10.78 15.36
C GLU A 207 7.57 -11.99 15.98
N CYS A 208 8.79 -12.28 15.54
CA CYS A 208 9.57 -13.36 16.12
C CYS A 208 10.08 -12.94 17.50
N VAL A 209 9.53 -13.51 18.57
CA VAL A 209 9.86 -13.17 19.97
C VAL A 209 11.06 -13.94 20.52
N GLY A 210 11.55 -14.94 19.79
CA GLY A 210 12.71 -15.74 20.16
C GLY A 210 12.82 -17.03 19.37
N ILE A 211 13.93 -17.74 19.58
CA ILE A 211 14.20 -19.05 18.98
C ILE A 211 14.50 -20.05 20.09
N LEU A 212 13.97 -21.27 19.99
CA LEU A 212 14.34 -22.41 20.83
C LEU A 212 15.07 -23.46 20.01
N ASP A 213 16.20 -23.95 20.50
CA ASP A 213 16.96 -25.02 19.85
C ASP A 213 17.64 -25.90 20.90
N ASP A 214 17.62 -27.23 20.70
CA ASP A 214 18.22 -28.23 21.60
C ASP A 214 19.67 -28.59 21.23
N ASP A 215 20.10 -28.30 20.01
CA ASP A 215 21.41 -28.65 19.44
C ASP A 215 22.42 -27.51 19.55
N VAL A 216 21.99 -26.31 19.97
CA VAL A 216 22.88 -25.14 20.08
C VAL A 216 23.64 -25.19 21.42
N PRO A 217 24.99 -25.31 21.42
CA PRO A 217 25.78 -25.47 22.64
C PRO A 217 25.86 -24.22 23.53
N GLU A 218 25.51 -23.04 22.99
CA GLU A 218 25.66 -21.75 23.63
C GLU A 218 24.32 -21.00 23.63
N LEU A 219 23.82 -20.66 24.83
CA LEU A 219 22.62 -19.85 25.07
C LEU A 219 22.76 -18.36 24.64
N HIS A 220 23.54 -18.05 23.59
CA HIS A 220 23.88 -16.68 23.17
C HIS A 220 23.91 -16.49 21.63
N GLY A 221 23.37 -17.43 20.85
CA GLY A 221 23.26 -17.29 19.40
C GLY A 221 22.18 -16.28 18.98
N GLN A 222 22.44 -15.49 17.94
CA GLN A 222 21.42 -14.65 17.31
C GLN A 222 21.30 -14.96 15.81
N ILE A 223 20.07 -15.02 15.31
CA ILE A 223 19.74 -15.16 13.89
C ILE A 223 18.98 -13.92 13.45
N HIS A 224 19.58 -13.14 12.53
CA HIS A 224 19.01 -11.86 12.06
C HIS A 224 18.62 -10.90 13.21
N GLY A 225 19.30 -10.96 14.35
CA GLY A 225 19.00 -10.15 15.53
C GLY A 225 17.87 -10.68 16.42
N VAL A 226 17.39 -11.91 16.19
CA VAL A 226 16.52 -12.65 17.11
C VAL A 226 17.37 -13.63 17.91
N GLU A 227 17.22 -13.60 19.23
CA GLU A 227 18.01 -14.41 20.16
C GLU A 227 17.49 -15.86 20.28
N VAL A 228 18.43 -16.80 20.42
CA VAL A 228 18.16 -18.17 20.87
C VAL A 228 18.02 -18.13 22.39
N ILE A 229 16.78 -18.04 22.86
CA ILE A 229 16.44 -17.74 24.25
C ILE A 229 16.40 -18.97 25.15
N GLY A 230 16.57 -20.17 24.59
CA GLY A 230 16.56 -21.41 25.36
C GLY A 230 16.43 -22.67 24.53
N ARG A 231 16.18 -23.75 25.26
CA ARG A 231 15.90 -25.09 24.73
C ARG A 231 14.41 -25.35 24.65
N THR A 232 14.01 -26.41 23.95
CA THR A 232 12.57 -26.68 23.71
C THR A 232 11.82 -27.14 24.95
N ASP A 233 12.53 -27.53 26.01
CA ASP A 233 11.95 -27.87 27.30
C ASP A 233 11.27 -26.68 28.01
N ARG A 234 11.75 -25.45 27.76
CA ARG A 234 11.21 -24.17 28.26
C ARG A 234 10.08 -23.59 27.42
N ILE A 235 9.61 -24.31 26.39
CA ILE A 235 8.62 -23.77 25.44
C ILE A 235 7.35 -23.21 26.12
N ARG A 236 6.86 -23.87 27.16
CA ARG A 236 5.67 -23.43 27.90
C ARG A 236 5.89 -22.08 28.60
N GLU A 237 6.98 -21.98 29.36
CA GLU A 237 7.39 -20.76 30.08
C GLU A 237 7.51 -19.58 29.11
N VAL A 238 8.22 -19.79 27.99
CA VAL A 238 8.41 -18.76 26.97
C VAL A 238 7.08 -18.36 26.32
N CYS A 239 6.19 -19.31 26.03
CA CYS A 239 4.89 -19.02 25.45
C CYS A 239 4.03 -18.13 26.38
N GLU A 240 4.05 -18.40 27.68
CA GLU A 240 3.34 -17.62 28.69
C GLU A 240 3.98 -16.23 28.89
N GLU A 241 5.30 -16.16 29.08
CA GLU A 241 6.03 -14.90 29.33
C GLU A 241 5.99 -13.93 28.15
N ARG A 242 6.09 -14.45 26.92
CA ARG A 242 6.16 -13.66 25.68
C ARG A 242 4.82 -13.57 24.96
N GLN A 243 3.74 -14.13 25.54
CA GLN A 243 2.39 -14.14 24.96
C GLN A 243 2.38 -14.69 23.52
N VAL A 244 3.09 -15.79 23.31
CA VAL A 244 3.21 -16.44 21.99
C VAL A 244 1.83 -16.91 21.55
N ARG A 245 1.46 -16.59 20.30
CA ARG A 245 0.20 -17.04 19.69
C ARG A 245 0.41 -18.14 18.64
N GLU A 246 1.59 -18.23 18.05
CA GLU A 246 1.92 -19.26 17.06
C GLU A 246 3.38 -19.74 17.24
N VAL A 247 3.57 -21.05 17.16
CA VAL A 247 4.89 -21.71 17.19
C VAL A 247 5.18 -22.27 15.81
N LEU A 248 6.31 -21.85 15.23
CA LEU A 248 6.80 -22.33 13.95
C LEU A 248 7.90 -23.36 14.15
N ILE A 249 7.60 -24.61 13.83
CA ILE A 249 8.54 -25.72 13.89
C ILE A 249 9.37 -25.72 12.60
N ALA A 250 10.57 -25.18 12.70
CA ALA A 250 11.54 -25.09 11.62
C ALA A 250 12.54 -26.27 11.66
N ILE A 251 12.02 -27.47 11.94
CA ILE A 251 12.78 -28.73 11.97
C ILE A 251 12.07 -29.71 11.02
N PRO A 252 12.36 -29.67 9.70
CA PRO A 252 11.60 -30.42 8.69
C PRO A 252 11.65 -31.95 8.87
N GLN A 253 12.65 -32.45 9.59
CA GLN A 253 12.86 -33.87 9.90
C GLN A 253 12.42 -34.23 11.33
N ALA A 254 11.72 -33.33 12.02
CA ALA A 254 11.25 -33.59 13.39
C ALA A 254 10.34 -34.84 13.42
N SER A 255 10.62 -35.76 14.34
CA SER A 255 9.76 -36.92 14.53
C SER A 255 8.35 -36.48 14.99
N PRO A 256 7.27 -37.19 14.58
CA PRO A 256 5.93 -36.89 15.08
C PRO A 256 5.83 -36.90 16.61
N ARG A 257 6.60 -37.78 17.27
CA ARG A 257 6.69 -37.85 18.74
C ARG A 257 7.24 -36.56 19.35
N PHE A 258 8.25 -35.97 18.73
CA PHE A 258 8.84 -34.70 19.17
C PHE A 258 7.85 -33.55 19.03
N ILE A 259 7.21 -33.42 17.85
CA ILE A 259 6.19 -32.40 17.62
C ILE A 259 5.05 -32.53 18.63
N ARG A 260 4.57 -33.77 18.86
CA ARG A 260 3.56 -34.06 19.87
C ARG A 260 3.98 -33.62 21.27
N THR A 261 5.22 -33.88 21.66
CA THR A 261 5.75 -33.44 22.96
C THR A 261 5.71 -31.92 23.10
N LEU A 262 6.00 -31.16 22.04
CA LEU A 262 5.91 -29.69 22.06
C LEU A 262 4.46 -29.22 22.20
N VAL A 263 3.53 -29.84 21.45
CA VAL A 263 2.10 -29.52 21.52
C VAL A 263 1.53 -29.82 22.91
N GLU A 264 1.82 -31.00 23.47
CA GLU A 264 1.38 -31.41 24.81
C GLU A 264 1.93 -30.48 25.91
N ARG A 265 3.17 -29.99 25.78
CA ARG A 265 3.75 -29.01 26.73
C ARG A 265 3.01 -27.67 26.73
N CYS A 266 2.43 -27.28 25.60
CA CYS A 266 1.69 -26.02 25.43
C CYS A 266 0.17 -26.21 25.49
N GLU A 267 -0.31 -27.39 25.89
CA GLU A 267 -1.74 -27.68 26.00
C GLU A 267 -2.43 -26.71 26.99
N GLY A 268 -3.59 -26.18 26.59
CA GLY A 268 -4.33 -25.19 27.36
C GLY A 268 -3.91 -23.73 27.16
N LEU A 269 -2.82 -23.45 26.43
CA LEU A 269 -2.37 -22.08 26.13
C LEU A 269 -3.01 -21.47 24.87
N GLY A 270 -3.72 -22.26 24.07
CA GLY A 270 -4.36 -21.78 22.83
C GLY A 270 -3.38 -21.39 21.71
N VAL A 271 -2.14 -21.91 21.77
CA VAL A 271 -1.07 -21.64 20.80
C VAL A 271 -1.26 -22.50 19.54
N LEU A 272 -1.17 -21.88 18.37
CA LEU A 272 -1.21 -22.61 17.08
C LEU A 272 0.19 -23.14 16.72
N PHE A 273 0.26 -24.35 16.17
CA PHE A 273 1.52 -24.95 15.72
C PHE A 273 1.52 -25.10 14.20
N ARG A 274 2.59 -24.63 13.55
CA ARG A 274 2.84 -24.87 12.12
C ARG A 274 4.23 -25.40 11.88
N THR A 275 4.40 -26.26 10.87
CA THR A 275 5.68 -26.87 10.52
C THR A 275 6.11 -26.50 9.10
N VAL A 276 7.44 -26.44 8.90
CA VAL A 276 8.04 -26.32 7.57
C VAL A 276 7.97 -27.68 6.87
N PRO A 277 7.40 -27.79 5.67
CA PRO A 277 7.32 -29.05 4.94
C PRO A 277 8.72 -29.62 4.60
N THR A 278 8.83 -30.95 4.58
CA THR A 278 10.07 -31.68 4.28
C THR A 278 10.43 -31.56 2.80
N VAL A 279 11.70 -31.24 2.53
CA VAL A 279 12.45 -30.88 1.30
C VAL A 279 11.97 -31.37 -0.10
N THR A 280 11.04 -32.30 -0.26
CA THR A 280 10.48 -32.65 -1.58
C THR A 280 9.75 -31.47 -2.26
N ASP A 281 9.36 -30.43 -1.48
CA ASP A 281 8.66 -29.23 -1.97
C ASP A 281 9.48 -27.91 -1.88
N VAL A 282 10.75 -27.96 -1.42
CA VAL A 282 11.55 -26.76 -1.04
C VAL A 282 12.81 -26.60 -1.92
N ILE A 283 12.77 -27.08 -3.16
CA ILE A 283 13.96 -27.22 -4.03
C ILE A 283 14.57 -25.87 -4.50
N GLU A 284 13.99 -24.72 -4.19
CA GLU A 284 14.48 -23.43 -4.70
C GLU A 284 14.82 -22.38 -3.63
N GLY A 285 14.94 -22.76 -2.35
CA GLY A 285 15.36 -21.82 -1.29
C GLY A 285 14.35 -20.69 -1.03
N ARG A 286 13.07 -20.93 -1.30
CA ARG A 286 11.97 -19.96 -1.12
C ARG A 286 10.93 -20.49 -0.14
N VAL A 287 11.31 -20.66 1.14
CA VAL A 287 10.31 -20.86 2.21
C VAL A 287 9.50 -19.56 2.31
N ARG A 288 8.18 -19.66 2.11
CA ARG A 288 7.23 -18.57 2.35
C ARG A 288 6.44 -18.87 3.61
N VAL A 289 5.99 -17.85 4.34
CA VAL A 289 5.07 -18.08 5.47
C VAL A 289 3.79 -18.81 4.99
N SER A 290 3.35 -18.56 3.75
CA SER A 290 2.18 -19.23 3.15
C SER A 290 2.37 -20.73 2.87
N THR A 291 3.60 -21.25 2.94
CA THR A 291 3.90 -22.67 2.71
C THR A 291 4.00 -23.48 4.01
N LEU A 292 3.83 -22.82 5.18
CA LEU A 292 3.80 -23.50 6.48
C LEU A 292 2.49 -24.29 6.62
N ARG A 293 2.58 -25.55 7.05
CA ARG A 293 1.43 -26.43 7.26
C ARG A 293 1.05 -26.44 8.74
N GLU A 294 -0.23 -26.26 9.03
CA GLU A 294 -0.76 -26.44 10.39
C GLU A 294 -0.61 -27.89 10.85
N VAL A 295 -0.17 -28.06 12.10
CA VAL A 295 -0.03 -29.38 12.70
C VAL A 295 -1.41 -29.86 13.13
N ASP A 296 -1.95 -30.87 12.44
CA ASP A 296 -3.18 -31.53 12.86
C ASP A 296 -2.85 -32.58 13.93
N ILE A 297 -3.60 -32.60 15.03
CA ILE A 297 -3.48 -33.60 16.09
C ILE A 297 -3.70 -35.01 15.51
N ALA A 298 -4.54 -35.17 14.49
CA ALA A 298 -4.75 -36.44 13.80
C ALA A 298 -3.49 -36.96 13.09
N ASP A 299 -2.64 -36.08 12.57
CA ASP A 299 -1.37 -36.43 11.92
C ASP A 299 -0.33 -36.94 12.94
N LEU A 300 -0.45 -36.52 14.20
CA LEU A 300 0.41 -36.94 15.31
C LEU A 300 -0.01 -38.28 15.94
N LEU A 301 -1.23 -38.76 15.64
CA LEU A 301 -1.79 -40.00 16.16
C LEU A 301 -1.45 -41.23 15.30
N GLY A 302 -1.00 -41.03 14.05
CA GLY A 302 -0.49 -42.08 13.15
C GLY A 302 -1.37 -43.34 13.05
N ARG A 303 -2.09 -43.50 11.92
CA ARG A 303 -2.42 -44.85 11.43
C ARG A 303 -1.10 -45.54 11.09
N GLU A 304 -0.83 -46.67 11.74
CA GLU A 304 0.14 -47.64 11.23
C GLU A 304 -0.33 -48.09 9.82
N PRO A 305 0.58 -48.26 8.85
CA PRO A 305 0.26 -48.93 7.59
C PRO A 305 -0.11 -50.41 7.81
#